data_AF-A0A6G2PWL3-F1
#
_entry.id   AF-A0A6G2PWL3-F1
#
_cell.length_a   1.000
_cell.length_b   1.000
_cell.length_c   1.000
_cell.angle_alpha   90.00
_cell.angle_beta   90.00
_cell.angle_gamma   90.00
#
_symmetry.space_group_name_H-M   'P 1'
#
loop_
_entity.id
_entity.type
_entity.pdbx_description
1 polymer ?
#
loop_
_entity_poly.entity_id
_entity_poly.type
_entity_poly.pdbx_seq_one_letter_code
_entity_poly.pdbx_strand_id
1 'polypeptide(L)'
;GAGPVAALAAGLRHTTAAHAVVLSADLPFLRADTLRRLLTALGESGADGALLTDAEGRDQPLVAAYRTAALRRELDALAAAHDGLTGLPLRRLTGALRLTRVPDPHASFDCDTWDDIVNARARIREHGHVLDEWISAVKDELGIDLDVDTNVLLDLARDAAHGVARPAAPLTTFLVGYAAARGEGGPEAVAEAARKAAALALRWEEEAAEAREGGGPSTPDAG
;
A
#
# COMPACT_ATOMS: atom_id res chain seq x y z
N GLY A 1 14.05 -10.01 17.90
CA GLY A 1 14.22 -10.99 16.80
C GLY A 1 15.68 -11.18 16.51
N ALA A 2 16.11 -12.37 16.07
CA ALA A 2 17.53 -12.69 15.81
C ALA A 2 18.09 -12.09 14.49
N GLY A 3 17.29 -11.32 13.76
CA GLY A 3 17.66 -10.71 12.48
C GLY A 3 17.30 -11.56 11.27
N PRO A 4 17.42 -10.98 10.05
CA PRO A 4 16.89 -11.59 8.83
C PRO A 4 17.71 -12.81 8.37
N VAL A 5 19.03 -12.82 8.58
CA VAL A 5 19.89 -13.97 8.23
C VAL A 5 19.54 -15.21 9.07
N ALA A 6 19.35 -15.02 10.38
CA ALA A 6 18.92 -16.10 11.27
C ALA A 6 17.51 -16.61 10.92
N ALA A 7 16.59 -15.71 10.54
CA ALA A 7 15.25 -16.09 10.09
C ALA A 7 15.28 -16.91 8.79
N LEU A 8 16.10 -16.50 7.81
CA LEU A 8 16.29 -17.24 6.57
C LEU A 8 16.86 -18.65 6.82
N ALA A 9 17.92 -18.74 7.64
CA ALA A 9 18.50 -20.02 8.02
C ALA A 9 17.48 -20.93 8.73
N ALA A 10 16.59 -20.36 9.54
CA ALA A 10 15.51 -21.11 10.16
C ALA A 10 14.50 -21.66 9.15
N GLY A 11 14.02 -20.82 8.23
CA GLY A 11 13.08 -21.24 7.18
C GLY A 11 13.65 -22.34 6.27
N LEU A 12 14.93 -22.24 5.89
CA LEU A 12 15.58 -23.20 4.99
C LEU A 12 15.70 -24.62 5.56
N ARG A 13 15.57 -24.81 6.88
CA ARG A 13 15.52 -26.14 7.50
C ARG A 13 14.24 -26.90 7.18
N HIS A 14 13.18 -26.20 6.75
CA HIS A 14 11.86 -26.78 6.49
C HIS A 14 11.62 -27.14 5.02
N THR A 15 12.61 -26.98 4.15
CA THR A 15 12.47 -27.27 2.72
C THR A 15 13.61 -28.14 2.18
N THR A 16 13.27 -29.02 1.25
CA THR A 16 14.24 -29.82 0.47
C THR A 16 14.28 -29.40 -0.99
N ALA A 17 13.51 -28.38 -1.39
CA ALA A 17 13.45 -27.90 -2.76
C ALA A 17 14.83 -27.40 -3.23
N ALA A 18 15.16 -27.65 -4.49
CA ALA A 18 16.42 -27.20 -5.10
C ALA A 18 16.52 -25.67 -5.17
N HIS A 19 15.37 -24.99 -5.28
CA HIS A 19 15.27 -23.54 -5.29
C HIS A 19 14.42 -23.07 -4.12
N ALA A 20 14.82 -21.97 -3.49
CA ALA A 20 14.08 -21.29 -2.44
C ALA A 20 13.76 -19.87 -2.91
N VAL A 21 12.48 -19.49 -2.83
CA VAL A 21 12.06 -18.11 -3.03
C VAL A 21 11.95 -17.45 -1.66
N VAL A 22 12.62 -16.33 -1.49
CA VAL A 22 12.63 -15.52 -0.27
C VAL A 22 11.85 -14.25 -0.55
N LEU A 23 10.82 -14.01 0.27
CA LEU A 23 9.87 -12.92 0.14
C LEU A 23 9.77 -12.18 1.47
N SER A 24 9.79 -10.85 1.42
CA SER A 24 9.37 -10.02 2.56
C SER A 24 7.87 -10.17 2.79
N ALA A 25 7.43 -9.99 4.03
CA ALA A 25 6.05 -10.25 4.45
C ALA A 25 5.07 -9.12 4.06
N ASP A 26 5.60 -8.00 3.58
CA ASP A 26 4.96 -6.71 3.34
C ASP A 26 4.89 -6.35 1.85
N LEU A 27 4.79 -7.36 0.98
CA LEU A 27 4.71 -7.22 -0.47
C LEU A 27 3.27 -7.47 -0.98
N PRO A 28 2.29 -6.58 -0.73
CA PRO A 28 0.88 -6.81 -1.05
C PRO A 28 0.60 -6.91 -2.56
N PHE A 29 1.55 -6.49 -3.41
CA PHE A 29 1.41 -6.45 -4.86
C PHE A 29 2.25 -7.50 -5.60
N LEU A 30 2.87 -8.44 -4.87
CA LEU A 30 3.67 -9.48 -5.49
C LEU A 30 2.81 -10.36 -6.42
N ARG A 31 3.22 -10.47 -7.68
CA ARG A 31 2.50 -11.25 -8.71
C ARG A 31 3.20 -12.58 -8.99
N ALA A 32 2.42 -13.58 -9.39
CA ALA A 32 2.95 -14.87 -9.84
C ALA A 32 3.93 -14.73 -11.03
N ASP A 33 3.72 -13.73 -11.89
CA ASP A 33 4.63 -13.43 -13.00
C ASP A 33 6.02 -13.00 -12.53
N THR A 34 6.11 -12.19 -11.46
CA THR A 34 7.37 -11.80 -10.84
C THR A 34 8.17 -13.01 -10.37
N LEU A 35 7.49 -13.99 -9.75
CA LEU A 35 8.13 -15.23 -9.32
C LEU A 35 8.63 -16.07 -10.50
N ARG A 36 7.86 -16.16 -11.59
CA ARG A 36 8.27 -16.86 -12.81
C ARG A 36 9.52 -16.22 -13.41
N ARG A 37 9.56 -14.88 -13.51
CA ARG A 37 10.74 -14.15 -14.02
C ARG A 37 11.99 -14.42 -13.19
N LEU A 38 11.88 -14.39 -11.86
CA LEU A 38 12.99 -14.71 -10.96
C LEU A 38 13.51 -16.15 -11.17
N LEU A 39 12.60 -17.13 -11.26
CA LEU A 39 12.97 -18.53 -11.45
C LEU A 39 13.58 -18.78 -12.84
N THR A 40 13.02 -18.16 -13.89
CA THR A 40 13.58 -18.22 -15.26
C THR A 40 14.99 -17.63 -15.30
N ALA A 41 15.17 -16.41 -14.76
CA ALA A 41 16.49 -15.76 -14.72
C ALA A 41 17.52 -16.58 -13.92
N LEU A 42 17.10 -17.22 -12.83
CA LEU A 42 17.97 -18.13 -12.07
C LEU A 42 18.36 -19.38 -12.88
N GLY A 43 17.41 -19.94 -13.62
CA GLY A 43 17.62 -21.10 -14.50
C GLY A 43 18.62 -20.82 -15.61
N GLU A 44 18.58 -19.62 -16.20
CA GLU A 44 19.37 -19.24 -17.37
C GLU A 44 20.78 -18.70 -17.04
N SER A 45 20.99 -18.14 -15.84
CA SER A 45 22.20 -17.36 -15.52
C SER A 45 23.37 -18.16 -14.92
N GLY A 46 23.15 -19.39 -14.46
CA GLY A 46 24.15 -20.13 -13.66
C GLY A 46 24.52 -19.46 -12.32
N ALA A 47 23.80 -18.41 -11.93
CA ALA A 47 23.99 -17.67 -10.70
C ALA A 47 23.54 -18.49 -9.47
N ASP A 48 24.00 -18.08 -8.29
CA ASP A 48 23.57 -18.65 -7.01
C ASP A 48 22.19 -18.10 -6.59
N GLY A 49 21.80 -16.94 -7.11
CA GLY A 49 20.47 -16.36 -6.93
C GLY A 49 20.11 -15.32 -8.00
N ALA A 50 18.81 -15.05 -8.12
CA ALA A 50 18.22 -13.98 -8.90
C ALA A 50 17.40 -13.10 -7.94
N LEU A 51 17.62 -11.79 -7.95
CA LEU A 51 16.90 -10.84 -7.10
C LEU A 51 16.30 -9.72 -7.92
N LEU A 52 15.22 -9.12 -7.41
CA LEU A 52 14.67 -7.92 -8.03
C LEU A 52 15.55 -6.71 -7.74
N THR A 53 15.56 -5.77 -8.68
CA THR A 53 16.08 -4.42 -8.46
C THR A 53 15.00 -3.40 -8.69
N ASP A 54 14.90 -2.41 -7.82
CA ASP A 54 13.93 -1.32 -7.93
C ASP A 54 14.32 -0.30 -9.02
N ALA A 55 13.49 0.75 -9.17
CA ALA A 55 13.69 1.80 -10.18
C ALA A 55 14.99 2.60 -9.95
N GLU A 56 15.49 2.65 -8.71
CA GLU A 56 16.77 3.28 -8.35
C GLU A 56 17.95 2.30 -8.50
N GLY A 57 17.70 1.07 -8.94
CA GLY A 57 18.71 0.04 -9.12
C GLY A 57 19.19 -0.60 -7.81
N ARG A 58 18.46 -0.43 -6.70
CA ARG A 58 18.81 -1.08 -5.43
C ARG A 58 18.38 -2.54 -5.44
N ASP A 59 19.28 -3.39 -4.94
CA ASP A 59 19.04 -4.82 -4.80
C ASP A 59 17.99 -5.09 -3.72
N GLN A 60 17.00 -5.94 -4.04
CA GLN A 60 15.95 -6.41 -3.14
C GLN A 60 16.18 -7.89 -2.78
N PRO A 61 17.09 -8.19 -1.84
CA PRO A 61 17.49 -9.58 -1.54
C PRO A 61 16.44 -10.37 -0.74
N LEU A 62 15.39 -9.70 -0.25
CA LEU A 62 14.19 -10.34 0.29
C LEU A 62 13.07 -10.45 -0.75
N VAL A 63 13.35 -10.21 -2.04
CA VAL A 63 12.46 -10.51 -3.16
C VAL A 63 13.27 -11.24 -4.24
N ALA A 64 13.61 -12.49 -3.95
CA ALA A 64 14.63 -13.21 -4.69
C ALA A 64 14.39 -14.71 -4.74
N ALA A 65 14.88 -15.35 -5.80
CA ALA A 65 14.99 -16.79 -5.93
C ALA A 65 16.46 -17.21 -5.79
N TYR A 66 16.72 -18.22 -4.97
CA TYR A 66 18.08 -18.70 -4.70
C TYR A 66 18.18 -20.21 -4.92
N ARG A 67 19.39 -20.66 -5.26
CA ARG A 67 19.73 -22.09 -5.17
C ARG A 67 19.91 -22.44 -3.70
N THR A 68 19.10 -23.37 -3.20
CA THR A 68 19.09 -23.77 -1.79
C THR A 68 20.47 -24.25 -1.33
N ALA A 69 21.19 -24.97 -2.20
CA ALA A 69 22.55 -25.45 -1.90
C ALA A 69 23.56 -24.32 -1.69
N ALA A 70 23.49 -23.25 -2.49
CA ALA A 70 24.36 -22.10 -2.35
C ALA A 70 24.03 -21.31 -1.08
N LEU A 71 22.74 -21.07 -0.81
CA LEU A 71 22.32 -20.43 0.45
C LEU A 71 22.82 -21.16 1.69
N ARG A 72 22.65 -22.49 1.74
CA ARG A 72 23.13 -23.29 2.88
C ARG A 72 24.63 -23.18 3.08
N ARG A 73 25.40 -23.35 1.99
CA ARG A 73 26.87 -23.24 2.03
C ARG A 73 27.32 -21.90 2.59
N GLU A 74 26.76 -20.79 2.11
CA GLU A 74 27.17 -19.45 2.57
C GLU A 74 26.68 -19.15 4.00
N LEU A 75 25.51 -19.66 4.40
CA LEU A 75 25.03 -19.53 5.78
C LEU A 75 25.91 -20.32 6.76
N ASP A 76 26.34 -21.53 6.40
CA ASP A 76 27.24 -22.34 7.22
C ASP A 76 28.61 -21.66 7.36
N ALA A 77 29.13 -21.11 6.26
CA ALA A 77 30.37 -20.34 6.26
C ALA A 77 30.28 -19.08 7.14
N LEU A 78 29.18 -18.34 7.07
CA LEU A 78 28.94 -17.17 7.92
C LEU A 78 28.81 -17.54 9.40
N ALA A 79 28.10 -18.62 9.71
CA ALA A 79 27.94 -19.09 11.08
C ALA A 79 29.31 -19.46 11.69
N ALA A 80 30.17 -20.13 10.93
CA ALA A 80 31.52 -20.48 11.35
C ALA A 80 32.42 -19.24 11.53
N ALA A 81 32.29 -18.23 10.67
CA ALA A 81 33.12 -17.02 10.69
C ALA A 81 32.73 -16.02 11.80
N HIS A 82 31.48 -16.06 12.27
CA HIS A 82 30.92 -15.06 13.19
C HIS A 82 30.36 -15.64 14.49
N ASP A 83 30.65 -16.92 14.78
CA ASP A 83 30.13 -17.65 15.96
C ASP A 83 28.59 -17.60 16.05
N GLY A 84 27.95 -17.79 14.90
CA GLY A 84 26.49 -17.76 14.74
C GLY A 84 25.99 -16.73 13.73
N LEU A 85 24.66 -16.64 13.62
CA LEU A 85 23.97 -15.82 12.60
C LEU A 85 23.16 -14.65 13.20
N THR A 86 23.10 -14.57 14.52
CA THR A 86 22.27 -13.58 15.23
C THR A 86 22.78 -12.16 14.98
N GLY A 87 21.89 -11.27 14.55
CA GLY A 87 22.19 -9.85 14.32
C GLY A 87 23.02 -9.57 13.06
N LEU A 88 23.35 -10.59 12.26
CA LEU A 88 24.10 -10.37 11.02
C LEU A 88 23.23 -9.68 9.95
N PRO A 89 23.77 -8.67 9.25
CA PRO A 89 23.04 -8.01 8.18
C PRO A 89 23.02 -8.89 6.93
N LEU A 90 21.89 -8.87 6.22
CA LEU A 90 21.68 -9.68 5.02
C LEU A 90 22.73 -9.45 3.93
N ARG A 91 23.31 -8.24 3.87
CA ARG A 91 24.39 -7.86 2.93
C ARG A 91 25.62 -8.78 2.98
N ARG A 92 25.88 -9.42 4.12
CA ARG A 92 27.02 -10.35 4.28
C ARG A 92 26.80 -11.63 3.49
N LEU A 93 25.56 -12.13 3.49
CA LEU A 93 25.16 -13.29 2.72
C LEU A 93 25.13 -12.96 1.23
N THR A 94 24.48 -11.85 0.85
CA THR A 94 24.35 -11.48 -0.56
C THR A 94 25.69 -11.11 -1.20
N GLY A 95 26.61 -10.52 -0.43
CA GLY A 95 27.97 -10.24 -0.89
C GLY A 95 28.83 -11.48 -1.17
N ALA A 96 28.45 -12.65 -0.66
CA ALA A 96 29.14 -13.92 -0.91
C ALA A 96 28.54 -14.73 -2.07
N LEU A 97 27.35 -14.35 -2.55
CA LEU A 97 26.62 -15.06 -3.61
C LEU A 97 26.86 -14.41 -4.97
N ARG A 98 26.95 -15.22 -6.03
CA ARG A 98 26.82 -14.71 -7.40
C ARG A 98 25.35 -14.45 -7.70
N LEU A 99 24.97 -13.19 -7.91
CA LEU A 99 23.57 -12.78 -8.05
C LEU A 99 23.33 -12.18 -9.43
N THR A 100 22.23 -12.60 -10.07
CA THR A 100 21.68 -11.92 -11.24
C THR A 100 20.57 -10.96 -10.82
N ARG A 101 20.45 -9.84 -11.53
CA ARG A 101 19.50 -8.75 -11.24
C ARG A 101 18.37 -8.80 -12.25
N VAL A 102 17.14 -8.76 -11.75
CA VAL A 102 15.91 -8.74 -12.56
C VAL A 102 15.22 -7.39 -12.31
N PRO A 103 15.28 -6.44 -13.25
CA PRO A 103 14.65 -5.15 -13.08
C PRO A 103 13.13 -5.28 -12.92
N ASP A 104 12.59 -4.68 -11.87
CA ASP A 104 11.14 -4.54 -11.68
C ASP A 104 10.88 -3.20 -10.95
N PRO A 105 10.36 -2.18 -11.66
CA PRO A 105 10.08 -0.86 -11.09
C PRO A 105 9.10 -0.88 -9.90
N HIS A 106 8.37 -1.99 -9.71
CA HIS A 106 7.42 -2.16 -8.62
C HIS A 106 7.94 -3.07 -7.50
N ALA A 107 9.20 -3.50 -7.56
CA ALA A 107 9.82 -4.41 -6.59
C ALA A 107 9.95 -3.84 -5.17
N SER A 108 10.03 -2.52 -5.03
CA SER A 108 10.24 -1.81 -3.76
C SER A 108 8.96 -1.27 -3.12
N PHE A 109 7.78 -1.76 -3.49
CA PHE A 109 6.58 -1.45 -2.69
C PHE A 109 6.58 -2.33 -1.43
N ASP A 110 7.55 -2.13 -0.54
CA ASP A 110 7.45 -2.52 0.86
C ASP A 110 6.58 -1.47 1.58
N CYS A 111 5.68 -1.93 2.44
CA CYS A 111 4.84 -1.03 3.22
C CYS A 111 5.60 -0.55 4.47
N ASP A 112 6.67 0.20 4.26
CA ASP A 112 7.53 0.69 5.35
C ASP A 112 7.00 1.97 6.01
N THR A 113 6.12 2.70 5.33
CA THR A 113 5.49 3.92 5.87
C THR A 113 3.97 3.82 5.96
N TRP A 114 3.39 4.69 6.79
CA TRP A 114 1.93 4.78 6.92
C TRP A 114 1.24 5.15 5.60
N ASP A 115 1.89 5.97 4.76
CA ASP A 115 1.39 6.33 3.44
C ASP A 115 1.41 5.12 2.47
N ASP A 116 2.41 4.23 2.59
CA ASP A 116 2.45 2.98 1.82
C ASP A 116 1.32 2.04 2.21
N ILE A 117 1.00 1.96 3.52
CA ILE A 117 -0.16 1.20 4.01
C ILE A 117 -1.48 1.80 3.51
N VAL A 118 -1.61 3.12 3.45
CA VAL A 118 -2.82 3.79 2.93
C VAL A 118 -2.99 3.53 1.44
N ASN A 119 -1.91 3.62 0.65
CA ASN A 119 -1.93 3.32 -0.79
C ASN A 119 -2.16 1.82 -1.05
N ALA A 120 -1.58 0.94 -0.25
CA ALA A 120 -1.81 -0.50 -0.28
C ALA A 120 -3.27 -0.83 0.04
N ARG A 121 -3.83 -0.22 1.09
CA ARG A 121 -5.23 -0.37 1.45
C ARG A 121 -6.15 0.20 0.38
N ALA A 122 -5.82 1.33 -0.24
CA ALA A 122 -6.62 1.90 -1.33
C ALA A 122 -6.72 0.93 -2.52
N ARG A 123 -5.61 0.27 -2.90
CA ARG A 123 -5.57 -0.74 -3.97
C ARG A 123 -6.17 -2.10 -3.58
N ILE A 124 -6.00 -2.56 -2.34
CA ILE A 124 -6.65 -3.80 -1.85
C ILE A 124 -8.17 -3.60 -1.75
N ARG A 125 -8.62 -2.41 -1.35
CA ARG A 125 -10.03 -1.99 -1.31
C ARG A 125 -10.68 -1.87 -2.69
N GLU A 126 -9.94 -2.00 -3.79
CA GLU A 126 -10.56 -2.20 -5.12
C GLU A 126 -11.31 -3.56 -5.22
N HIS A 127 -11.23 -4.45 -4.22
CA HIS A 127 -12.26 -5.48 -4.03
C HIS A 127 -13.48 -4.87 -3.33
N GLY A 128 -14.34 -4.19 -4.09
CA GLY A 128 -15.60 -3.58 -3.64
C GLY A 128 -16.46 -4.48 -2.73
N HIS A 129 -16.30 -5.80 -2.84
CA HIS A 129 -16.92 -6.82 -2.00
C HIS A 129 -16.80 -6.58 -0.48
N VAL A 130 -15.67 -6.09 0.04
CA VAL A 130 -15.52 -5.92 1.51
C VAL A 130 -16.30 -4.73 2.04
N LEU A 131 -16.39 -3.65 1.25
CA LEU A 131 -17.16 -2.47 1.63
C LEU A 131 -18.66 -2.77 1.51
N ASP A 132 -19.07 -3.46 0.45
CA ASP A 132 -20.47 -3.85 0.22
C ASP A 132 -20.96 -4.83 1.31
N GLU A 133 -20.14 -5.81 1.69
CA GLU A 133 -20.42 -6.73 2.81
C GLU A 133 -20.55 -5.98 4.14
N TRP A 134 -19.62 -5.06 4.42
CA TRP A 134 -19.68 -4.26 5.65
C TRP A 134 -20.91 -3.35 5.70
N ILE A 135 -21.23 -2.66 4.60
CA ILE A 135 -22.41 -1.80 4.51
C ILE A 135 -23.68 -2.63 4.68
N SER A 136 -23.75 -3.81 4.05
CA SER A 136 -24.88 -4.72 4.21
C SER A 136 -25.05 -5.16 5.67
N ALA A 137 -23.97 -5.59 6.33
CA ALA A 137 -24.01 -5.98 7.74
C ALA A 137 -24.44 -4.84 8.67
N VAL A 138 -23.99 -3.61 8.43
CA VAL A 138 -24.39 -2.43 9.21
C VAL A 138 -25.86 -2.07 8.96
N LYS A 139 -26.35 -2.16 7.72
CA LYS A 139 -27.77 -1.96 7.39
C LYS A 139 -28.65 -2.96 8.14
N ASP A 140 -28.26 -4.24 8.14
CA ASP A 140 -28.99 -5.30 8.82
C ASP A 140 -29.03 -5.06 10.35
N GLU A 141 -27.88 -4.76 10.97
CA GLU A 141 -27.78 -4.51 12.42
C GLU A 141 -28.60 -3.29 12.86
N LEU A 142 -28.63 -2.24 12.04
CA LEU A 142 -29.37 -1.00 12.33
C LEU A 142 -30.82 -1.03 11.86
N GLY A 143 -31.26 -2.09 11.16
CA GLY A 143 -32.62 -2.18 10.58
C GLY A 143 -32.90 -1.12 9.51
N ILE A 144 -31.89 -0.78 8.70
CA ILE A 144 -31.97 0.26 7.68
C ILE A 144 -32.25 -0.37 6.31
N ASP A 145 -33.45 -0.12 5.77
CA ASP A 145 -33.79 -0.41 4.38
C ASP A 145 -33.63 0.87 3.54
N LEU A 146 -32.41 1.09 3.05
CA LEU A 146 -32.06 2.29 2.28
C LEU A 146 -31.12 1.92 1.14
N ASP A 147 -31.61 2.01 -0.09
CA ASP A 147 -30.86 1.73 -1.31
C ASP A 147 -30.23 3.01 -1.88
N VAL A 148 -29.14 3.46 -1.24
CA VAL A 148 -28.39 4.65 -1.65
C VAL A 148 -27.15 4.25 -2.44
N ASP A 149 -26.91 4.99 -3.53
CA ASP A 149 -25.65 4.91 -4.27
C ASP A 149 -24.48 5.37 -3.38
N THR A 150 -23.68 4.40 -2.95
CA THR A 150 -22.54 4.63 -2.06
C THR A 150 -21.46 5.46 -2.73
N ASN A 151 -21.34 5.40 -4.06
CA ASN A 151 -20.33 6.19 -4.79
C ASN A 151 -20.62 7.69 -4.67
N VAL A 152 -21.89 8.10 -4.72
CA VAL A 152 -22.30 9.50 -4.54
C VAL A 152 -21.86 10.03 -3.17
N LEU A 153 -22.00 9.24 -2.10
CA LEU A 153 -21.57 9.64 -0.77
C LEU A 153 -20.04 9.68 -0.62
N LEU A 154 -19.33 8.74 -1.24
CA LEU A 154 -17.87 8.69 -1.22
C LEU A 154 -17.23 9.82 -2.03
N ASP A 155 -17.80 10.16 -3.18
CA ASP A 155 -17.36 11.30 -3.99
C ASP A 155 -17.61 12.61 -3.24
N LEU A 156 -18.79 12.80 -2.62
CA LEU A 156 -19.04 13.96 -1.77
C LEU A 156 -18.03 14.06 -0.60
N ALA A 157 -17.74 12.94 0.06
CA ALA A 157 -16.76 12.92 1.14
C ALA A 157 -15.37 13.33 0.63
N ARG A 158 -14.98 12.86 -0.58
CA ARG A 158 -13.75 13.28 -1.25
C ARG A 158 -13.75 14.78 -1.49
N ASP A 159 -14.80 15.33 -2.08
CA ASP A 159 -14.89 16.76 -2.42
C ASP A 159 -14.79 17.62 -1.16
N ALA A 160 -15.51 17.27 -0.08
CA ALA A 160 -15.44 17.98 1.19
C ALA A 160 -14.05 17.93 1.83
N ALA A 161 -13.36 16.78 1.76
CA ALA A 161 -12.00 16.64 2.31
C ALA A 161 -10.97 17.51 1.60
N HIS A 162 -11.11 17.68 0.28
CA HIS A 162 -10.18 18.45 -0.55
C HIS A 162 -10.53 19.94 -0.55
N GLY A 163 -11.81 20.28 -0.77
CA GLY A 163 -12.26 21.66 -0.91
C GLY A 163 -12.41 22.43 0.41
N VAL A 164 -12.59 21.74 1.54
CA VAL A 164 -12.78 22.38 2.85
C VAL A 164 -11.64 22.04 3.82
N ALA A 165 -11.61 20.80 4.31
CA ALA A 165 -10.57 20.28 5.19
C ALA A 165 -10.76 18.77 5.38
N ARG A 166 -9.68 18.02 5.67
CA ARG A 166 -9.74 16.55 5.87
C ARG A 166 -10.88 16.09 6.82
N PRO A 167 -11.15 16.73 7.98
CA PRO A 167 -12.23 16.32 8.87
C PRO A 167 -13.65 16.54 8.32
N ALA A 168 -13.82 17.33 7.24
CA ALA A 168 -15.13 17.64 6.67
C ALA A 168 -15.79 16.42 6.02
N ALA A 169 -15.03 15.45 5.50
CA ALA A 169 -15.57 14.23 4.88
C ALA A 169 -16.61 13.47 5.75
N PRO A 170 -16.26 13.00 6.96
CA PRO A 170 -17.22 12.27 7.81
C PRO A 170 -18.34 13.17 8.36
N LEU A 171 -18.06 14.47 8.59
CA LEU A 171 -19.06 15.40 9.12
C LEU A 171 -20.13 15.75 8.08
N THR A 172 -19.71 15.97 6.83
CA THR A 172 -20.61 16.26 5.71
C THR A 172 -21.52 15.07 5.41
N THR A 173 -20.98 13.85 5.35
CA THR A 173 -21.78 12.64 5.08
C THR A 173 -22.77 12.34 6.21
N PHE A 174 -22.40 12.58 7.47
CA PHE A 174 -23.33 12.51 8.60
C PHE A 174 -24.48 13.53 8.45
N LEU A 175 -24.17 14.78 8.11
CA LEU A 175 -25.19 15.83 7.95
C LEU A 175 -26.12 15.56 6.77
N VAL A 176 -25.62 14.98 5.68
CA VAL A 176 -26.45 14.53 4.56
C VAL A 176 -27.44 13.46 5.02
N GLY A 177 -26.97 12.42 5.73
CA GLY A 177 -27.85 11.39 6.28
C GLY A 177 -28.88 11.97 7.25
N TYR A 178 -28.46 12.87 8.14
CA TYR A 178 -29.35 13.55 9.08
C TYR A 178 -30.39 14.44 8.38
N ALA A 179 -29.99 15.19 7.35
CA ALA A 179 -30.90 16.04 6.58
C ALA A 179 -31.92 15.21 5.78
N ALA A 180 -31.48 14.12 5.16
CA ALA A 180 -32.37 13.19 4.45
C ALA A 180 -33.40 12.58 5.40
N ALA A 181 -32.97 12.15 6.59
CA ALA A 181 -33.86 11.60 7.62
C ALA A 181 -34.87 12.61 8.19
N ARG A 182 -34.57 13.92 8.14
CA ARG A 182 -35.53 14.98 8.52
C ARG A 182 -36.56 15.30 7.44
N GLY A 183 -36.30 14.92 6.20
CA GLY A 183 -37.22 15.07 5.07
C GLY A 183 -38.15 13.87 4.92
N GLU A 184 -38.51 13.56 3.67
CA GLU A 184 -39.29 12.37 3.32
C GLU A 184 -38.49 11.06 3.46
N GLY A 185 -37.18 11.17 3.71
CA GLY A 185 -36.27 10.03 3.76
C GLY A 185 -36.02 9.41 2.38
N GLY A 186 -35.43 8.22 2.37
CA GLY A 186 -35.19 7.44 1.17
C GLY A 186 -34.04 7.94 0.27
N PRO A 187 -33.76 7.21 -0.81
CA PRO A 187 -32.60 7.46 -1.68
C PRO A 187 -32.60 8.84 -2.33
N GLU A 188 -33.77 9.33 -2.76
CA GLU A 188 -33.89 10.64 -3.41
C GLU A 188 -33.55 11.80 -2.47
N ALA A 189 -33.99 11.73 -1.20
CA ALA A 189 -33.65 12.74 -0.21
C ALA A 189 -32.15 12.77 0.10
N VAL A 190 -31.50 11.59 0.12
CA VAL A 190 -30.04 11.49 0.27
C VAL A 190 -29.33 12.08 -0.95
N ALA A 191 -29.75 11.75 -2.17
CA ALA A 191 -29.17 12.30 -3.39
C ALA A 191 -29.32 13.83 -3.49
N GLU A 192 -30.49 14.36 -3.11
CA GLU A 192 -30.75 15.80 -3.05
C GLU A 192 -29.83 16.50 -2.04
N ALA A 193 -29.73 15.96 -0.82
CA ALA A 193 -28.87 16.51 0.22
C ALA A 193 -27.38 16.43 -0.17
N ALA A 194 -26.96 15.32 -0.77
CA ALA A 194 -25.59 15.15 -1.28
C ALA A 194 -25.25 16.17 -2.36
N ARG A 195 -26.16 16.42 -3.31
CA ARG A 195 -25.96 17.42 -4.38
C ARG A 195 -25.78 18.83 -3.83
N LYS A 196 -26.60 19.21 -2.84
CA LYS A 196 -26.49 20.53 -2.18
C LYS A 196 -25.15 20.69 -1.45
N ALA A 197 -24.72 19.63 -0.75
CA ALA A 197 -23.46 19.62 -0.04
C ALA A 197 -22.24 19.67 -0.98
N ALA A 198 -22.28 18.93 -2.09
CA ALA A 198 -21.23 18.95 -3.11
C ALA A 198 -21.07 20.33 -3.74
N ALA A 199 -22.19 20.97 -4.12
CA ALA A 199 -22.18 22.32 -4.64
C ALA A 199 -21.63 23.35 -3.63
N LEU A 200 -21.84 23.13 -2.33
CA LEU A 200 -21.28 23.99 -1.28
C LEU A 200 -19.76 23.78 -1.13
N ALA A 201 -19.29 22.54 -1.18
CA ALA A 201 -17.86 22.23 -1.09
C ALA A 201 -17.06 22.87 -2.25
N LEU A 202 -17.60 22.81 -3.48
CA LEU A 202 -17.00 23.43 -4.65
C LEU A 202 -16.86 24.96 -4.51
N ARG A 203 -17.93 25.64 -4.07
CA ARG A 203 -17.86 27.09 -3.82
C ARG A 203 -16.84 27.46 -2.76
N TRP A 204 -16.71 26.65 -1.71
CA TRP A 204 -15.69 26.89 -0.68
C TRP A 204 -14.27 26.76 -1.23
N GLU A 205 -14.04 25.82 -2.14
CA GLU A 205 -12.75 25.65 -2.81
C GLU A 205 -12.43 26.85 -3.71
N GLU A 206 -13.41 27.31 -4.51
CA GLU A 206 -13.30 28.50 -5.37
C GLU A 206 -12.98 29.75 -4.54
N GLU A 207 -13.74 30.03 -3.48
CA GLU A 207 -13.50 31.17 -2.58
C GLU A 207 -12.11 31.10 -1.92
N ALA A 208 -11.65 29.90 -1.54
CA ALA A 208 -10.33 29.70 -0.97
C ALA A 208 -9.21 29.89 -2.00
N ALA A 209 -9.45 29.56 -3.27
CA ALA A 209 -8.51 29.80 -4.37
C ALA A 209 -8.40 31.30 -4.69
N GLU A 210 -9.53 31.99 -4.81
CA GLU A 210 -9.60 33.44 -5.04
C GLU A 210 -8.90 34.23 -3.92
N ALA A 211 -9.09 33.82 -2.66
CA ALA A 211 -8.43 34.45 -1.51
C ALA A 211 -6.89 34.28 -1.54
N ARG A 212 -6.38 33.18 -2.10
CA ARG A 212 -4.94 32.93 -2.27
C ARG A 212 -4.36 33.76 -3.42
N GLU A 213 -5.12 33.95 -4.49
CA GLU A 213 -4.70 34.75 -5.66
C GLU A 213 -4.79 36.27 -5.41
N GLY A 214 -5.78 36.73 -4.65
CA GLY A 214 -5.96 38.14 -4.28
C GLY A 214 -5.03 38.67 -3.18
N GLY A 215 -4.27 37.78 -2.51
CA GLY A 215 -3.37 38.09 -1.39
C GLY A 215 -1.91 38.37 -1.75
N GLY A 216 -1.58 38.67 -3.02
CA GLY A 216 -0.22 39.03 -3.45
C GLY A 216 0.34 40.25 -2.69
N PRO A 217 1.66 40.31 -2.43
CA PRO A 217 2.24 41.23 -1.45
C PRO A 217 2.05 42.69 -1.87
N SER A 218 1.30 43.45 -1.07
CA SER A 218 1.34 44.91 -1.10
C SER A 218 2.74 45.34 -0.65
N THR A 219 3.56 45.78 -1.60
CA THR A 219 4.85 46.42 -1.35
C THR A 219 4.65 47.61 -0.42
N PRO A 220 5.45 47.76 0.66
CA PRO A 220 5.41 48.99 1.45
C PRO A 220 6.02 50.11 0.61
N ASP A 221 5.26 51.20 0.46
CA ASP A 221 5.73 52.44 -0.14
C ASP A 221 6.79 53.04 0.80
N ALA A 222 8.02 53.15 0.32
CA ALA A 222 9.11 53.80 1.04
C ALA A 222 9.04 55.30 0.77
N GLY A 223 8.47 56.04 1.72
CA GLY A 223 8.47 57.50 1.80
C GLY A 223 9.24 57.99 3.03
#